data_AF-A0A959SLV0-F1
#
_entry.id   AF-A0A959SLV0-F1
#
_cell.length_a   1.000
_cell.length_b   1.000
_cell.length_c   1.000
_cell.angle_alpha   90.00
_cell.angle_beta   90.00
_cell.angle_gamma   90.00
#
_symmetry.space_group_name_H-M   'P 1'
#
loop_
_entity.id
_entity.type
_entity.pdbx_description
1 polymer ?
#
loop_
_entity_poly.entity_id
_entity_poly.type
_entity_poly.pdbx_seq_one_letter_code
_entity_poly.pdbx_strand_id
1 'polypeptide(L)'
;MSALVFEARWHRIQRSREQGYEELNDFLGRYTSLGPMVRCGLLRRREEWSEFQRYHGYIPTDKGSEFLLYIPEKELILVRPGKGASLFLELKNDPAPKAVFKETYAEPTRLQFNAVDEMRLNAGRDIWRTQRADQLKEHLLKGYMDLRSFTVRTGLGDGQLMRSELAVPRSDKPHDHALPIALTKAGKQFITVLDPWELMLIKPGMELPLFEVLDPAASAYWCGLP
;
A
#
# COMPACT_ATOMS: atom_id res chain seq x y z
N MET A 1 -29.95 9.94 1.13
CA MET A 1 -29.68 10.26 -0.29
C MET A 1 -31.00 10.14 -1.04
N SER A 2 -31.51 11.17 -1.73
CA SER A 2 -32.82 11.11 -2.40
C SER A 2 -32.74 10.35 -3.74
N ALA A 3 -33.86 9.79 -4.20
CA ALA A 3 -33.94 9.00 -5.44
C ALA A 3 -33.45 9.77 -6.69
N LEU A 4 -33.69 11.07 -6.75
CA LEU A 4 -33.21 11.96 -7.83
C LEU A 4 -31.67 12.06 -7.89
N VAL A 5 -31.00 12.07 -6.73
CA VAL A 5 -29.53 12.05 -6.66
C VAL A 5 -28.99 10.70 -7.10
N PHE A 6 -29.70 9.60 -6.79
CA PHE A 6 -29.35 8.26 -7.24
C PHE A 6 -29.47 8.11 -8.78
N GLU A 7 -30.59 8.53 -9.38
CA GLU A 7 -30.78 8.43 -10.83
C GLU A 7 -29.82 9.30 -11.64
N ALA A 8 -29.60 10.56 -11.24
CA ALA A 8 -28.62 11.42 -11.89
C ALA A 8 -27.20 10.83 -11.80
N ARG A 9 -26.88 10.15 -10.68
CA ARG A 9 -25.61 9.46 -10.46
C ARG A 9 -25.49 8.22 -11.34
N TRP A 10 -26.55 7.44 -11.49
CA TRP A 10 -26.64 6.25 -12.36
C TRP A 10 -26.50 6.60 -13.84
N HIS A 11 -27.24 7.59 -14.35
CA HIS A 11 -27.16 8.02 -15.75
C HIS A 11 -25.78 8.56 -16.15
N ARG A 12 -25.03 9.15 -15.21
CA ARG A 12 -23.65 9.60 -15.48
C ARG A 12 -22.66 8.43 -15.53
N ILE A 13 -22.88 7.36 -14.75
CA ILE A 13 -22.08 6.12 -14.83
C ILE A 13 -22.38 5.39 -16.14
N GLN A 14 -23.65 5.31 -16.54
CA GLN A 14 -24.06 4.74 -17.83
C GLN A 14 -23.42 5.47 -19.00
N ARG A 15 -23.41 6.82 -19.00
CA ARG A 15 -22.67 7.61 -20.00
C ARG A 15 -21.17 7.36 -20.01
N SER A 16 -20.53 7.14 -18.86
CA SER A 16 -19.11 6.75 -18.83
C SER A 16 -18.90 5.36 -19.44
N ARG A 17 -19.81 4.41 -19.21
CA ARG A 17 -19.78 3.10 -19.87
C ARG A 17 -19.94 3.21 -21.39
N GLU A 18 -20.82 4.08 -21.86
CA GLU A 18 -20.98 4.39 -23.30
C GLU A 18 -19.69 4.98 -23.91
N GLN A 19 -18.87 5.67 -23.11
CA GLN A 19 -17.55 6.19 -23.50
C GLN A 19 -16.42 5.15 -23.39
N GLY A 20 -16.75 3.89 -23.08
CA GLY A 20 -15.79 2.78 -22.97
C GLY A 20 -15.06 2.70 -21.63
N TYR A 21 -15.53 3.40 -20.59
CA TYR A 21 -15.03 3.20 -19.23
C TYR A 21 -15.69 1.95 -18.61
N GLU A 22 -14.88 1.15 -17.94
CA GLU A 22 -15.34 -0.02 -17.20
C GLU A 22 -15.18 0.23 -15.70
N GLU A 23 -16.11 -0.19 -14.87
CA GLU A 23 -15.91 -0.09 -13.42
C GLU A 23 -14.82 -1.08 -12.97
N LEU A 24 -13.96 -0.69 -12.03
CA LEU A 24 -12.87 -1.56 -11.58
C LEU A 24 -13.37 -2.94 -11.11
N ASN A 25 -14.50 -3.01 -10.39
CA ASN A 25 -15.08 -4.28 -9.96
C ASN A 25 -15.56 -5.15 -11.12
N ASP A 26 -16.08 -4.52 -12.19
CA ASP A 26 -16.51 -5.25 -13.39
C ASP A 26 -15.29 -5.81 -14.12
N PHE A 27 -14.25 -4.99 -14.28
CA PHE A 27 -12.98 -5.37 -14.93
C PHE A 27 -12.25 -6.49 -14.19
N LEU A 28 -12.14 -6.37 -12.86
CA LEU A 28 -11.53 -7.39 -12.02
C LEU A 28 -12.41 -8.66 -11.99
N GLY A 29 -13.73 -8.50 -12.04
CA GLY A 29 -14.70 -9.58 -11.94
C GLY A 29 -15.03 -9.94 -10.49
N ARG A 30 -15.99 -10.85 -10.31
CA ARG A 30 -16.67 -11.11 -9.03
C ARG A 30 -15.77 -11.67 -7.90
N TYR A 31 -14.61 -12.22 -8.23
CA TYR A 31 -13.74 -12.94 -7.28
C TYR A 31 -12.30 -12.43 -7.25
N THR A 32 -12.01 -11.31 -7.89
CA THR A 32 -10.63 -10.84 -8.04
C THR A 32 -10.33 -9.82 -6.94
N SER A 33 -9.38 -10.19 -6.09
CA SER A 33 -8.89 -9.37 -4.98
C SER A 33 -8.21 -8.09 -5.47
N LEU A 34 -8.22 -7.04 -4.64
CA LEU A 34 -7.40 -5.84 -4.86
C LEU A 34 -5.91 -6.08 -4.62
N GLY A 35 -5.51 -7.23 -4.07
CA GLY A 35 -4.12 -7.55 -3.72
C GLY A 35 -3.11 -7.31 -4.84
N PRO A 36 -3.31 -7.85 -6.06
CA PRO A 36 -2.42 -7.59 -7.19
C PRO A 36 -2.32 -6.10 -7.55
N MET A 37 -3.44 -5.35 -7.49
CA MET A 37 -3.44 -3.91 -7.76
C MET A 37 -2.57 -3.15 -6.75
N VAL A 38 -2.65 -3.54 -5.47
CA VAL A 38 -1.85 -2.93 -4.40
C VAL A 38 -0.38 -3.30 -4.54
N ARG A 39 -0.06 -4.60 -4.72
CA ARG A 39 1.34 -5.07 -4.85
C ARG A 39 2.06 -4.56 -6.10
N CYS A 40 1.32 -4.30 -7.18
CA CYS A 40 1.85 -3.62 -8.37
C CYS A 40 2.03 -2.10 -8.17
N GLY A 41 1.65 -1.57 -7.01
CA GLY A 41 1.74 -0.15 -6.66
C GLY A 41 0.71 0.72 -7.39
N LEU A 42 -0.40 0.14 -7.85
CA LEU A 42 -1.45 0.86 -8.60
C LEU A 42 -2.53 1.42 -7.67
N LEU A 43 -2.77 0.77 -6.53
CA LEU A 43 -3.69 1.23 -5.50
C LEU A 43 -2.96 1.41 -4.18
N ARG A 44 -3.40 2.39 -3.40
CA ARG A 44 -3.02 2.58 -1.99
C ARG A 44 -4.24 2.88 -1.15
N ARG A 45 -4.16 2.66 0.16
CA ARG A 45 -5.21 3.12 1.07
C ARG A 45 -5.10 4.62 1.24
N ARG A 46 -6.25 5.29 1.27
CA ARG A 46 -6.31 6.73 1.57
C ARG A 46 -6.04 7.00 3.05
N GLU A 47 -5.68 8.24 3.33
CA GLU A 47 -5.28 8.70 4.65
C GLU A 47 -6.49 8.87 5.57
N GLU A 48 -7.57 9.45 5.03
CA GLU A 48 -8.74 9.85 5.80
C GLU A 48 -9.87 8.83 5.72
N TRP A 49 -10.56 8.64 6.84
CA TRP A 49 -11.79 7.88 6.88
C TRP A 49 -12.97 8.76 6.45
N SER A 50 -13.68 8.36 5.41
CA SER A 50 -15.01 8.87 5.06
C SER A 50 -16.09 7.86 5.44
N GLU A 51 -17.31 8.37 5.65
CA GLU A 51 -18.50 7.59 6.03
C GLU A 51 -18.85 6.52 4.97
N PHE A 52 -18.57 6.80 3.69
CA PHE A 52 -18.82 5.89 2.57
C PHE A 52 -17.51 5.54 1.87
N GLN A 53 -17.09 4.28 1.93
CA GLN A 53 -15.86 3.82 1.30
C GLN A 53 -16.19 2.69 0.32
N ARG A 54 -16.08 2.95 -0.99
CA ARG A 54 -15.99 1.84 -1.95
C ARG A 54 -14.55 1.34 -1.97
N TYR A 55 -14.38 0.11 -2.45
CA TYR A 55 -13.07 -0.54 -2.57
C TYR A 55 -12.28 -0.45 -1.25
N HIS A 56 -12.95 -0.56 -0.09
CA HIS A 56 -12.31 -0.52 1.24
C HIS A 56 -11.41 0.72 1.50
N GLY A 57 -11.65 1.83 0.79
CA GLY A 57 -10.85 3.05 0.91
C GLY A 57 -9.56 3.05 0.08
N TYR A 58 -9.38 2.08 -0.83
CA TYR A 58 -8.30 2.11 -1.82
C TYR A 58 -8.59 3.16 -2.88
N ILE A 59 -7.55 3.91 -3.24
CA ILE A 59 -7.54 4.89 -4.32
C ILE A 59 -6.32 4.67 -5.21
N PRO A 60 -6.37 5.08 -6.50
CA PRO A 60 -5.22 5.02 -7.38
C PRO A 60 -4.03 5.81 -6.85
N THR A 61 -2.84 5.23 -7.00
CA THR A 61 -1.58 5.98 -6.93
C THR A 61 -1.38 6.79 -8.21
N ASP A 62 -0.31 7.58 -8.29
CA ASP A 62 0.07 8.25 -9.55
C ASP A 62 0.29 7.24 -10.68
N LYS A 63 0.98 6.12 -10.38
CA LYS A 63 1.15 5.00 -11.32
C LYS A 63 -0.20 4.38 -11.71
N GLY A 64 -1.09 4.16 -10.74
CA GLY A 64 -2.43 3.65 -11.00
C GLY A 64 -3.27 4.57 -11.88
N SER A 65 -3.08 5.89 -11.76
CA SER A 65 -3.84 6.91 -12.48
C SER A 65 -3.59 6.90 -13.99
N GLU A 66 -2.53 6.24 -14.46
CA GLU A 66 -2.29 5.97 -15.89
C GLU A 66 -3.33 5.03 -16.52
N PHE A 67 -3.85 4.09 -15.71
CA PHE A 67 -4.83 3.08 -16.11
C PHE A 67 -6.23 3.40 -15.61
N LEU A 68 -6.31 4.09 -14.47
CA LEU A 68 -7.52 4.28 -13.70
C LEU A 68 -7.94 5.75 -13.67
N LEU A 69 -9.24 5.97 -13.55
CA LEU A 69 -9.84 7.25 -13.23
C LEU A 69 -10.57 7.10 -11.88
N TYR A 70 -10.13 7.87 -10.89
CA TYR A 70 -10.84 8.00 -9.63
C TYR A 70 -11.77 9.21 -9.68
N ILE A 71 -13.03 9.02 -9.27
CA ILE A 71 -14.03 10.08 -9.12
C ILE A 71 -14.32 10.23 -7.63
N PRO A 72 -13.68 11.20 -6.94
CA PRO A 72 -13.74 11.31 -5.48
C PRO A 72 -15.15 11.44 -4.93
N GLU A 73 -16.00 12.25 -5.55
CA GLU A 73 -17.37 12.53 -5.08
C GLU A 73 -18.27 11.29 -5.11
N LYS A 74 -17.86 10.28 -5.88
CA LYS A 74 -18.60 9.02 -6.04
C LYS A 74 -17.90 7.83 -5.43
N GLU A 75 -16.68 8.01 -4.91
CA GLU A 75 -15.78 6.94 -4.47
C GLU A 75 -15.67 5.86 -5.56
N LEU A 76 -15.56 6.26 -6.82
CA LEU A 76 -15.65 5.35 -7.95
C LEU A 76 -14.30 5.23 -8.64
N ILE A 77 -13.87 3.99 -8.91
CA ILE A 77 -12.68 3.73 -9.73
C ILE A 77 -13.14 3.11 -11.04
N LEU A 78 -12.78 3.77 -12.13
CA LEU A 78 -13.04 3.33 -13.50
C LEU A 78 -11.71 2.98 -14.18
N VAL A 79 -11.69 1.92 -14.97
CA VAL A 79 -10.62 1.65 -15.93
C VAL A 79 -10.82 2.58 -17.12
N ARG A 80 -9.75 3.27 -17.51
CA ARG A 80 -9.77 4.21 -18.65
C ARG A 80 -10.00 3.45 -19.96
N PRO A 81 -10.68 4.06 -20.95
CA PRO A 81 -10.92 3.45 -22.25
C PRO A 81 -9.62 2.99 -22.90
N GLY A 82 -9.61 1.77 -23.42
CA GLY A 82 -8.44 1.17 -24.09
C GLY A 82 -7.27 0.79 -23.17
N LYS A 83 -7.36 1.03 -21.85
CA LYS A 83 -6.29 0.67 -20.90
C LYS A 83 -6.45 -0.70 -20.25
N GLY A 84 -7.59 -1.38 -20.43
CA GLY A 84 -7.86 -2.68 -19.80
C GLY A 84 -6.81 -3.74 -20.10
N ALA A 85 -6.38 -3.88 -21.36
CA ALA A 85 -5.34 -4.85 -21.73
C ALA A 85 -3.99 -4.53 -21.10
N SER A 86 -3.57 -3.25 -21.11
CA SER A 86 -2.32 -2.82 -20.46
C SER A 86 -2.38 -3.00 -18.95
N LEU A 87 -3.52 -2.69 -18.33
CA LEU A 87 -3.73 -2.92 -16.90
C LEU A 87 -3.61 -4.41 -16.57
N PHE A 88 -4.23 -5.28 -17.36
CA PHE A 88 -4.13 -6.72 -17.17
C PHE A 88 -2.70 -7.25 -17.30
N LEU A 89 -1.92 -6.73 -18.27
CA LEU A 89 -0.50 -7.05 -18.39
C LEU A 89 0.31 -6.59 -17.18
N GLU A 90 0.02 -5.40 -16.66
CA GLU A 90 0.67 -4.89 -15.45
C GLU A 90 0.38 -5.79 -14.25
N LEU A 91 -0.87 -6.26 -14.09
CA LEU A 91 -1.25 -7.18 -13.01
C LEU A 91 -0.61 -8.57 -13.13
N LYS A 92 -0.23 -9.01 -14.33
CA LYS A 92 0.56 -10.24 -14.49
C LYS A 92 1.97 -10.11 -13.91
N ASN A 93 2.47 -8.89 -13.73
CA ASN A 93 3.76 -8.62 -13.11
C ASN A 93 3.67 -8.52 -11.58
N ASP A 94 2.57 -8.99 -10.97
CA ASP A 94 2.44 -9.06 -9.51
C ASP A 94 3.67 -9.75 -8.90
N PRO A 95 4.44 -9.06 -8.03
CA PRO A 95 5.66 -9.61 -7.46
C PRO A 95 5.39 -10.78 -6.51
N ALA A 96 4.15 -10.95 -6.02
CA ALA A 96 3.80 -12.01 -5.08
C ALA A 96 2.34 -12.48 -5.27
N PRO A 97 2.00 -13.17 -6.38
CA PRO A 97 0.63 -13.53 -6.73
C PRO A 97 -0.05 -14.49 -5.75
N LYS A 98 0.73 -15.25 -4.97
CA LYS A 98 0.24 -16.19 -3.96
C LYS A 98 0.22 -15.59 -2.54
N ALA A 99 0.64 -14.34 -2.38
CA ALA A 99 0.68 -13.71 -1.07
C ALA A 99 -0.75 -13.42 -0.59
N VAL A 100 -1.02 -13.80 0.66
CA VAL A 100 -2.29 -13.53 1.33
C VAL A 100 -2.54 -12.03 1.34
N PHE A 101 -3.75 -11.63 1.01
CA PHE A 101 -4.16 -10.24 1.01
C PHE A 101 -5.59 -10.14 1.52
N LYS A 102 -5.84 -9.15 2.37
CA LYS A 102 -7.16 -8.86 2.91
C LYS A 102 -7.40 -7.37 2.83
N GLU A 103 -8.41 -6.97 2.08
CA GLU A 103 -8.71 -5.57 1.78
C GLU A 103 -8.91 -4.75 3.05
N THR A 104 -9.47 -5.37 4.10
CA THR A 104 -9.70 -4.72 5.41
C THR A 104 -8.46 -4.60 6.28
N TYR A 105 -7.42 -5.41 6.02
CA TYR A 105 -6.21 -5.43 6.83
C TYR A 105 -5.19 -4.36 6.44
N ALA A 106 -5.04 -4.09 5.14
CA ALA A 106 -3.86 -3.33 4.71
C ALA A 106 -3.91 -1.85 5.13
N GLU A 107 -2.75 -1.37 5.55
CA GLU A 107 -2.46 -0.01 5.98
C GLU A 107 -1.50 0.63 4.95
N PRO A 108 -1.42 1.96 4.79
CA PRO A 108 -1.16 2.93 5.86
C PRO A 108 -2.38 3.67 6.45
N THR A 109 -2.33 3.96 7.75
CA THR A 109 -3.34 4.78 8.47
C THR A 109 -3.02 6.28 8.42
N ARG A 110 -4.02 7.13 8.70
CA ARG A 110 -3.83 8.54 9.08
C ARG A 110 -2.73 8.74 10.12
N LEU A 111 -2.60 7.83 11.09
CA LEU A 111 -1.59 7.94 12.14
C LEU A 111 -0.16 7.86 11.58
N GLN A 112 0.05 7.07 10.51
CA GLN A 112 1.35 7.01 9.85
C GLN A 112 1.68 8.33 9.15
N PHE A 113 0.73 8.92 8.43
CA PHE A 113 0.92 10.21 7.79
C PHE A 113 1.16 11.33 8.80
N ASN A 114 0.38 11.36 9.90
CA ASN A 114 0.60 12.31 10.99
C ASN A 114 1.99 12.17 11.60
N ALA A 115 2.47 10.95 11.84
CA ALA A 115 3.81 10.71 12.36
C ALA A 115 4.89 11.27 11.41
N VAL A 116 4.70 11.15 10.10
CA VAL A 116 5.63 11.72 9.11
C VAL A 116 5.60 13.24 9.10
N ASP A 117 4.42 13.84 9.22
CA ASP A 117 4.29 15.30 9.30
C ASP A 117 4.94 15.84 10.59
N GLU A 118 4.76 15.17 11.72
CA GLU A 118 5.46 15.47 12.98
C GLU A 118 6.98 15.32 12.84
N MET A 119 7.45 14.24 12.21
CA MET A 119 8.87 14.06 11.91
C MET A 119 9.42 15.20 11.07
N ARG A 120 8.66 15.66 10.07
CA ARG A 120 9.05 16.74 9.18
C ARG A 120 9.11 18.09 9.90
N LEU A 121 8.16 18.37 10.78
CA LEU A 121 8.13 19.57 11.63
C LEU A 121 9.31 19.56 12.62
N ASN A 122 9.54 18.43 13.28
CA ASN A 122 10.59 18.27 14.29
C ASN A 122 12.01 18.21 13.69
N ALA A 123 12.14 17.98 12.38
CA ALA A 123 13.43 18.00 11.70
C ALA A 123 14.08 19.41 11.71
N GLY A 124 13.30 20.48 11.76
CA GLY A 124 13.82 21.85 11.78
C GLY A 124 14.74 22.15 10.59
N ARG A 125 16.01 22.46 10.87
CA ARG A 125 17.05 22.76 9.86
C ARG A 125 17.92 21.56 9.48
N ASP A 126 17.71 20.40 10.09
CA ASP A 126 18.44 19.18 9.75
C ASP A 126 17.99 18.68 8.37
N ILE A 127 18.89 18.80 7.39
CA ILE A 127 18.63 18.45 5.99
C ILE A 127 18.37 16.97 5.84
N TRP A 128 19.12 16.11 6.53
CA TRP A 128 18.97 14.66 6.41
C TRP A 128 17.63 14.21 6.98
N ARG A 129 17.24 14.70 8.16
CA ARG A 129 15.93 14.39 8.75
C ARG A 129 14.77 14.91 7.91
N THR A 130 14.93 16.10 7.34
CA THR A 130 13.96 16.69 6.41
C THR A 130 13.75 15.79 5.20
N GLN A 131 14.83 15.46 4.48
CA GLN A 131 14.75 14.60 3.30
C GLN A 131 14.22 13.21 3.64
N ARG A 132 14.63 12.64 4.77
CA ARG A 132 14.12 11.35 5.24
C ARG A 132 12.61 11.37 5.46
N ALA A 133 12.07 12.43 6.06
CA ALA A 133 10.62 12.57 6.26
C ALA A 133 9.90 12.75 4.92
N ASP A 134 10.43 13.58 4.02
CA ASP A 134 9.86 13.80 2.68
C ASP A 134 9.84 12.50 1.86
N GLN A 135 10.93 11.73 1.89
CA GLN A 135 11.03 10.43 1.21
C GLN A 135 10.11 9.37 1.79
N LEU A 136 9.95 9.35 3.12
CA LEU A 136 8.97 8.47 3.75
C LEU A 136 7.55 8.83 3.30
N LYS A 137 7.18 10.12 3.31
CA LYS A 137 5.86 10.59 2.84
C LYS A 137 5.59 10.17 1.39
N GLU A 138 6.57 10.36 0.51
CA GLU A 138 6.47 9.97 -0.90
C GLU A 138 6.17 8.48 -1.06
N HIS A 139 6.81 7.61 -0.27
CA HIS A 139 6.60 6.17 -0.35
C HIS A 139 5.30 5.72 0.31
N LEU A 140 4.83 6.38 1.38
CA LEU A 140 3.50 6.12 1.92
C LEU A 140 2.40 6.41 0.87
N LEU A 141 2.57 7.46 0.06
CA LEU A 141 1.68 7.77 -1.08
C LEU A 141 1.73 6.73 -2.21
N LYS A 142 2.75 5.87 -2.23
CA LYS A 142 2.87 4.71 -3.12
C LYS A 142 2.36 3.41 -2.48
N GLY A 143 1.82 3.47 -1.26
CA GLY A 143 1.27 2.33 -0.52
C GLY A 143 2.29 1.53 0.27
N TYR A 144 3.52 2.04 0.46
CA TYR A 144 4.47 1.44 1.39
C TYR A 144 4.05 1.72 2.83
N MET A 145 4.61 0.96 3.76
CA MET A 145 4.47 1.18 5.20
C MET A 145 5.85 1.30 5.85
N ASP A 146 5.99 2.21 6.82
CA ASP A 146 7.17 2.24 7.67
C ASP A 146 7.20 1.01 8.59
N LEU A 147 8.30 0.25 8.58
CA LEU A 147 8.49 -0.88 9.47
C LEU A 147 8.35 -0.47 10.95
N ARG A 148 8.70 0.77 11.32
CA ARG A 148 8.51 1.23 12.70
C ARG A 148 7.04 1.27 13.10
N SER A 149 6.16 1.71 12.21
CA SER A 149 4.72 1.70 12.44
C SER A 149 4.18 0.27 12.57
N PHE A 150 4.69 -0.65 11.76
CA PHE A 150 4.41 -2.07 11.87
C PHE A 150 4.83 -2.63 13.23
N THR A 151 6.05 -2.34 13.67
CA THR A 151 6.61 -2.78 14.96
C THR A 151 5.80 -2.25 16.14
N VAL A 152 5.40 -0.97 16.11
CA VAL A 152 4.56 -0.37 17.18
C VAL A 152 3.21 -1.09 17.30
N ARG A 153 2.61 -1.49 16.17
CA ARG A 153 1.30 -2.15 16.14
C ARG A 153 1.37 -3.62 16.53
N THR A 154 2.41 -4.33 16.08
CA THR A 154 2.50 -5.80 16.18
C THR A 154 3.44 -6.28 17.29
N GLY A 155 4.34 -5.41 17.78
CA GLY A 155 5.44 -5.78 18.67
C GLY A 155 6.59 -6.51 17.98
N LEU A 156 6.55 -6.71 16.66
CA LEU A 156 7.55 -7.46 15.90
C LEU A 156 8.54 -6.49 15.24
N GLY A 157 9.80 -6.53 15.67
CA GLY A 157 10.87 -5.67 15.13
C GLY A 157 12.09 -6.47 14.65
N ASP A 158 13.24 -5.80 14.61
CA ASP A 158 14.52 -6.34 14.08
C ASP A 158 14.89 -7.71 14.65
N GLY A 159 14.68 -7.94 15.95
CA GLY A 159 14.93 -9.23 16.59
C GLY A 159 14.12 -10.37 15.98
N GLN A 160 12.85 -10.12 15.64
CA GLN A 160 12.00 -11.12 14.98
C GLN A 160 12.39 -11.31 13.53
N LEU A 161 12.77 -10.25 12.82
CA LEU A 161 13.28 -10.33 11.45
C LEU A 161 14.53 -11.21 11.38
N MET A 162 15.44 -11.10 12.35
CA MET A 162 16.64 -11.96 12.42
C MET A 162 16.29 -13.40 12.79
N ARG A 163 15.42 -13.63 13.79
CA ARG A 163 14.97 -14.98 14.15
C ARG A 163 14.28 -15.73 13.02
N SER A 164 13.63 -14.98 12.12
CA SER A 164 12.93 -15.50 10.94
C SER A 164 13.79 -15.48 9.67
N GLU A 165 15.10 -15.25 9.79
CA GLU A 165 16.07 -15.24 8.69
C GLU A 165 15.77 -14.24 7.56
N LEU A 166 14.96 -13.22 7.84
CA LEU A 166 14.65 -12.13 6.89
C LEU A 166 15.70 -11.02 6.92
N ALA A 167 16.45 -10.92 8.02
CA ALA A 167 17.55 -9.98 8.18
C ALA A 167 18.76 -10.65 8.84
N VAL A 168 19.94 -10.09 8.58
CA VAL A 168 21.20 -10.47 9.22
C VAL A 168 21.87 -9.24 9.81
N PRO A 169 22.70 -9.40 10.86
CA PRO A 169 23.50 -8.30 11.38
C PRO A 169 24.39 -7.70 10.28
N ARG A 170 24.46 -6.37 10.21
CA ARG A 170 25.36 -5.65 9.31
C ARG A 170 26.67 -5.39 10.06
N SER A 171 27.77 -6.00 9.60
CA SER A 171 29.09 -5.80 10.20
C SER A 171 29.65 -4.40 9.93
N ASP A 172 29.35 -3.86 8.75
CA ASP A 172 29.95 -2.64 8.24
C ASP A 172 28.94 -1.49 8.32
N LYS A 173 29.29 -0.42 9.04
CA LYS A 173 28.50 0.81 9.10
C LYS A 173 29.03 1.81 8.07
N PRO A 174 28.42 1.92 6.87
CA PRO A 174 28.89 2.84 5.84
C PRO A 174 28.76 4.32 6.25
N HIS A 175 27.86 4.64 7.18
CA HIS A 175 27.66 5.99 7.74
C HIS A 175 26.95 5.93 9.09
N ASP A 176 26.90 7.06 9.80
CA ASP A 176 26.38 7.16 11.18
C ASP A 176 24.91 6.76 11.32
N HIS A 177 24.11 6.95 10.27
CA HIS A 177 22.70 6.59 10.25
C HIS A 177 22.41 5.17 9.74
N ALA A 178 23.44 4.38 9.42
CA ALA A 178 23.26 3.07 8.83
C ALA A 178 22.44 2.12 9.72
N LEU A 179 21.50 1.38 9.13
CA LEU A 179 20.76 0.36 9.86
C LEU A 179 21.73 -0.73 10.37
N PRO A 180 21.51 -1.24 11.59
CA PRO A 180 22.36 -2.29 12.17
C PRO A 180 22.13 -3.66 11.53
N ILE A 181 21.15 -3.77 10.63
CA ILE A 181 20.78 -5.00 9.96
C ILE A 181 20.77 -4.81 8.43
N ALA A 182 20.99 -5.90 7.70
CA ALA A 182 20.83 -5.98 6.27
C ALA A 182 19.78 -7.04 5.92
N LEU A 183 18.95 -6.77 4.91
CA LEU A 183 17.92 -7.71 4.47
C LEU A 183 18.53 -8.89 3.70
N THR A 184 18.09 -10.10 4.02
CA THR A 184 18.38 -11.30 3.23
C THR A 184 17.59 -11.28 1.91
N LYS A 185 17.87 -12.22 1.00
CA LYS A 185 17.06 -12.38 -0.23
C LYS A 185 15.58 -12.63 0.09
N ALA A 186 15.28 -13.36 1.16
CA ALA A 186 13.92 -13.60 1.63
C ALA A 186 13.29 -12.32 2.20
N GLY A 187 14.01 -11.58 3.07
CA GLY A 187 13.51 -10.31 3.61
C GLY A 187 13.23 -9.27 2.52
N LYS A 188 14.05 -9.23 1.47
CA LYS A 188 13.85 -8.36 0.29
C LYS A 188 12.57 -8.65 -0.48
N GLN A 189 11.87 -9.76 -0.24
CA GLN A 189 10.55 -10.00 -0.84
C GLN A 189 9.49 -9.08 -0.22
N PHE A 190 9.56 -8.87 1.10
CA PHE A 190 8.57 -8.12 1.87
C PHE A 190 8.98 -6.66 2.10
N ILE A 191 10.27 -6.42 2.28
CA ILE A 191 10.82 -5.15 2.75
C ILE A 191 11.80 -4.59 1.72
N THR A 192 11.84 -3.28 1.60
CA THR A 192 12.90 -2.55 0.90
C THR A 192 13.60 -1.60 1.87
N VAL A 193 14.89 -1.38 1.67
CA VAL A 193 15.64 -0.31 2.36
C VAL A 193 15.89 0.79 1.35
N LEU A 194 15.60 2.04 1.71
CA LEU A 194 15.92 3.20 0.89
C LEU A 194 17.17 3.90 1.41
N ASP A 195 18.26 3.73 0.69
CA ASP A 195 19.49 4.48 0.88
C ASP A 195 19.36 5.88 0.24
N PRO A 196 20.02 6.93 0.78
CA PRO A 196 20.87 6.96 1.97
C PRO A 196 20.10 7.27 3.27
N TRP A 197 18.76 7.27 3.24
CA TRP A 197 17.92 7.67 4.38
C TRP A 197 17.67 6.53 5.38
N GLU A 198 18.11 5.32 5.04
CA GLU A 198 18.04 4.12 5.87
C GLU A 198 16.59 3.90 6.36
N LEU A 199 15.64 4.10 5.43
CA LEU A 199 14.22 3.86 5.62
C LEU A 199 13.93 2.40 5.29
N MET A 200 13.49 1.63 6.30
CA MET A 200 13.07 0.25 6.11
C MET A 200 11.56 0.21 5.91
N LEU A 201 11.14 -0.05 4.69
CA LEU A 201 9.75 0.04 4.27
C LEU A 201 9.21 -1.31 3.86
N ILE A 202 8.04 -1.67 4.38
CA ILE A 202 7.28 -2.82 3.91
C ILE A 202 6.66 -2.45 2.56
N LYS A 203 6.83 -3.32 1.57
CA LYS A 203 6.30 -3.13 0.22
C LYS A 203 4.76 -3.14 0.22
N PRO A 204 4.12 -2.46 -0.74
CA PRO A 204 2.67 -2.45 -0.86
C PRO A 204 2.08 -3.86 -0.87
N GLY A 205 1.06 -4.09 -0.04
CA GLY A 205 0.36 -5.38 0.03
C GLY A 205 1.16 -6.54 0.64
N MET A 206 2.35 -6.29 1.19
CA MET A 206 3.21 -7.31 1.80
C MET A 206 3.18 -7.32 3.34
N GLU A 207 2.39 -6.44 3.95
CA GLU A 207 2.26 -6.34 5.41
C GLU A 207 1.70 -7.61 6.06
N LEU A 208 0.55 -8.10 5.58
CA LEU A 208 -0.06 -9.32 6.12
C LEU A 208 0.81 -10.57 5.85
N PRO A 209 1.37 -10.76 4.64
CA PRO A 209 2.36 -11.81 4.40
C PRO A 209 3.57 -11.73 5.33
N LEU A 210 4.12 -10.53 5.58
CA LEU A 210 5.22 -10.36 6.53
C LEU A 210 4.77 -10.75 7.94
N PHE A 211 3.59 -10.32 8.36
CA PHE A 211 3.06 -10.66 9.68
C PHE A 211 2.86 -12.17 9.84
N GLU A 212 2.38 -12.85 8.80
CA GLU A 212 2.23 -14.29 8.79
C GLU A 212 3.57 -15.03 8.93
N VAL A 213 4.63 -14.54 8.30
CA VAL A 213 5.96 -15.14 8.45
C VAL A 213 6.52 -14.90 9.86
N LEU A 214 6.33 -13.71 10.41
CA LEU A 214 6.93 -13.33 11.69
C LEU A 214 6.16 -13.85 12.90
N ASP A 215 4.84 -13.95 12.83
CA ASP A 215 3.96 -14.50 13.86
C ASP A 215 2.70 -15.16 13.23
N PRO A 216 2.83 -16.43 12.79
CA PRO A 216 1.73 -17.15 12.17
C PRO A 216 0.50 -17.31 13.07
N ALA A 217 0.70 -17.37 14.39
CA ALA A 217 -0.37 -17.59 15.34
C ALA A 217 -1.25 -16.33 15.47
N ALA A 218 -0.62 -15.16 15.58
CA ALA A 218 -1.34 -13.89 15.66
C ALA A 218 -1.95 -13.45 14.31
N SER A 219 -1.33 -13.82 13.19
CA SER A 219 -1.84 -13.49 11.84
C SER A 219 -3.02 -14.38 11.41
N ALA A 220 -3.17 -15.57 11.99
CA ALA A 220 -4.12 -16.60 11.53
C ALA A 220 -5.56 -16.10 11.38
N TYR A 221 -6.03 -15.22 12.27
CA TYR A 221 -7.37 -14.62 12.18
C TYR A 221 -7.57 -13.86 10.86
N TRP A 222 -6.54 -13.14 10.41
CA TRP A 222 -6.59 -12.34 9.21
C TRP A 222 -6.38 -13.17 7.94
N CYS A 223 -5.55 -14.22 8.01
CA CYS A 223 -5.24 -15.09 6.88
C CYS A 223 -6.26 -16.22 6.64
N GLY A 224 -6.91 -16.72 7.70
CA GLY A 224 -7.75 -17.91 7.66
C GLY A 224 -9.25 -17.66 7.43
N LEU A 225 -9.70 -16.41 7.52
CA LEU A 225 -11.09 -16.04 7.24
C LEU A 225 -11.23 -15.53 5.80
N PRO A 226 -12.13 -16.12 4.98
CA PRO A 226 -12.36 -15.69 3.60
C PRO A 226 -12.83 -14.23 3.50
#